data_AF-A0A3D3K1S6-F1
#
_entry.id   AF-A0A3D3K1S6-F1
#
_cell.length_a   1.000
_cell.length_b   1.000
_cell.length_c   1.000
_cell.angle_alpha   90.00
_cell.angle_beta   90.00
_cell.angle_gamma   90.00
#
_symmetry.space_group_name_H-M   'P 1'
#
loop_
_entity.id
_entity.type
_entity.pdbx_description
1 polymer ?
#
loop_
_entity_poly.entity_id
_entity_poly.type
_entity_poly.pdbx_seq_one_letter_code
_entity_poly.pdbx_strand_id
1 'polypeptide(L)' 'KKKIKSIVQTADFFMTDNQIYKEVRFDIVTVLPDKTGALQITHIEDAFQSFDAN' A
#
# COMPACT_ATOMS: atom_id res chain seq x y z
N LYS A 1 4.54 9.41 8.65
CA LYS A 1 3.99 8.13 9.18
C LYS A 1 2.46 8.07 9.32
N LYS A 2 1.73 9.18 9.49
CA LYS A 2 0.25 9.17 9.63
C LYS A 2 -0.50 8.36 8.55
N LYS A 3 -0.14 8.50 7.27
CA LYS A 3 -0.79 7.79 6.15
C LYS A 3 -0.55 6.28 6.18
N ILE A 4 0.69 5.85 6.43
CA ILE A 4 1.06 4.43 6.58
C ILE A 4 0.23 3.80 7.70
N LYS A 5 0.17 4.46 8.87
CA LYS A 5 -0.64 4.01 10.00
C LYS A 5 -2.12 3.83 9.63
N SER A 6 -2.72 4.80 8.95
CA SER A 6 -4.11 4.69 8.51
C SER A 6 -4.33 3.52 7.55
N ILE A 7 -3.42 3.29 6.59
CA ILE A 7 -3.54 2.17 5.64
C ILE A 7 -3.40 0.83 6.37
N VAL A 8 -2.43 0.70 7.28
CA VAL A 8 -2.21 -0.51 8.08
C VAL A 8 -3.44 -0.82 8.94
N GLN A 9 -4.02 0.18 9.62
CA GLN A 9 -5.22 0.00 10.44
C GLN A 9 -6.45 -0.40 9.62
N THR A 10 -6.64 0.19 8.43
CA THR A 10 -7.75 -0.20 7.55
C THR A 10 -7.58 -1.63 7.04
N ALA A 11 -6.35 -2.03 6.67
CA ALA A 11 -6.08 -3.40 6.24
C ALA A 11 -6.33 -4.41 7.37
N ASP A 12 -5.85 -4.12 8.58
CA ASP A 12 -6.08 -4.94 9.77
C ASP A 12 -7.57 -5.14 10.08
N PHE A 13 -8.34 -4.04 10.04
CA PHE A 13 -9.78 -4.09 10.21
C PHE A 13 -10.47 -4.94 9.13
N PHE A 14 -10.14 -4.72 7.85
CA PHE A 14 -10.72 -5.47 6.74
C PHE A 14 -10.45 -6.98 6.85
N MET A 15 -9.21 -7.36 7.18
CA MET A 15 -8.82 -8.77 7.32
C MET A 15 -9.57 -9.43 8.49
N THR A 16 -9.69 -8.73 9.62
CA THR A 16 -10.35 -9.24 10.82
C THR A 16 -11.86 -9.40 10.62
N ASP A 17 -12.52 -8.37 10.08
CA ASP A 17 -13.98 -8.35 9.86
C ASP A 17 -14.43 -9.44 8.87
N ASN A 18 -13.57 -9.74 7.89
CA ASN A 18 -13.84 -10.77 6.87
C ASN A 18 -13.26 -12.15 7.23
N GLN A 19 -12.69 -12.34 8.43
CA GLN A 19 -12.07 -13.58 8.88
C GLN A 19 -11.02 -14.14 7.90
N ILE A 20 -10.22 -13.25 7.29
CA ILE A 20 -9.21 -13.61 6.31
C ILE A 20 -7.89 -13.87 7.03
N TYR A 21 -7.40 -15.10 6.96
CA TYR A 21 -6.12 -15.53 7.54
C TYR A 21 -5.07 -15.69 6.43
N LYS A 22 -4.67 -14.58 5.82
CA LYS A 22 -3.65 -14.53 4.76
C LYS A 22 -2.62 -13.45 5.06
N GLU A 23 -1.45 -13.60 4.47
CA GLU A 23 -0.40 -12.59 4.52
C GLU A 23 -0.82 -11.30 3.80
N VAL A 24 -0.44 -10.16 4.37
CA VAL A 24 -0.74 -8.82 3.84
C VAL A 24 0.56 -8.18 3.36
N ARG A 25 0.55 -7.71 2.11
CA ARG A 25 1.64 -6.94 1.50
C ARG A 25 1.15 -5.54 1.15
N PHE A 26 1.98 -4.52 1.38
CA PHE A 26 1.66 -3.14 1.02
C PHE A 26 2.50 -2.67 -0.15
N ASP A 27 1.85 -2.46 -1.29
CA ASP A 27 2.49 -2.01 -2.54
C ASP A 27 2.17 -0.54 -2.83
N ILE A 28 3.02 0.11 -3.63
CA ILE A 28 2.75 1.44 -4.19
C ILE A 28 2.67 1.33 -5.71
N VAL A 29 1.58 1.82 -6.29
CA VAL A 29 1.47 2.04 -7.74
C VAL A 29 1.57 3.53 -7.99
N THR A 30 2.60 3.96 -8.71
CA THR A 30 2.74 5.36 -9.15
C THR A 30 2.25 5.49 -10.58
N VAL A 31 1.58 6.61 -10.86
CA VAL A 31 1.13 6.98 -12.20
C VAL A 31 1.64 8.39 -12.43
N LEU A 32 2.73 8.52 -13.18
CA LEU A 32 3.43 9.79 -13.37
C LEU A 32 3.63 10.05 -14.86
N PRO A 33 3.41 11.29 -15.36
CA PRO A 33 3.73 11.62 -16.73
C PRO A 33 5.24 11.62 -16.95
N ASP A 34 5.69 11.09 -18.08
CA ASP A 34 7.06 11.29 -18.54
C ASP A 34 7.25 12.66 -19.21
N LYS A 35 8.44 12.90 -19.76
CA LYS A 35 8.79 14.16 -20.42
C LYS A 35 7.93 14.49 -21.64
N THR A 36 7.25 13.49 -22.21
CA THR A 36 6.33 13.64 -23.35
C THR A 36 4.88 13.83 -22.91
N GLY A 37 4.60 13.71 -21.61
CA GLY A 37 3.25 13.75 -21.04
C GLY A 37 2.54 12.40 -21.03
N ALA A 38 3.17 11.33 -21.52
CA ALA A 38 2.61 9.99 -21.45
C ALA A 38 2.67 9.45 -20.02
N LEU A 39 1.57 8.87 -19.54
CA LEU A 39 1.50 8.31 -18.19
C LEU A 39 2.32 7.01 -18.11
N GLN A 40 3.29 7.00 -17.21
CA GLN A 40 4.08 5.84 -16.83
C GLN A 40 3.52 5.26 -15.55
N ILE A 41 3.24 3.96 -15.57
CA ILE A 41 2.73 3.22 -14.42
C ILE A 41 3.88 2.38 -13.86
N THR A 42 4.25 2.62 -12.61
CA THR A 42 5.28 1.84 -11.91
C THR A 42 4.68 1.19 -10.69
N HIS A 43 4.85 -0.13 -10.57
CA HIS A 43 4.47 -0.90 -9.40
C HIS A 43 5.71 -1.18 -8.55
N ILE A 44 5.69 -0.68 -7.33
CA ILE A 44 6.69 -0.93 -6.30
C ILE A 44 6.07 -1.93 -5.34
N GLU A 45 6.49 -3.17 -5.46
CA GLU A 45 6.11 -4.24 -4.52
C GLU A 45 6.81 -4.04 -3.17
N ASP A 46 6.19 -4.51 -2.09
CA ASP A 46 6.77 -4.48 -0.74
C ASP A 46 7.23 -3.07 -0.32
N ALA A 47 6.45 -2.06 -0.70
CA ALA A 47 6.82 -0.66 -0.57
C ALA A 47 7.00 -0.21 0.89
N PHE A 48 6.32 -0.85 1.84
CA PHE A 48 6.54 -0.68 3.28
C PHE A 48 5.97 -1.86 4.07
N GLN A 49 6.35 -1.95 5.34
CA GLN A 49 5.93 -3.00 6.27
C GLN A 49 5.00 -2.46 7.36
N SER A 50 4.24 -3.33 8.01
CA SER A 50 3.31 -2.94 9.08
C SER A 50 4.00 -2.27 10.27
N PHE A 51 5.26 -2.62 10.56
CA PHE A 51 6.05 -1.99 11.63
C PHE A 51 6.53 -0.57 11.29
N ASP A 52 6.47 -0.14 10.03
CA ASP A 52 6.76 1.25 9.64
C ASP A 52 5.66 2.24 10.10
N ALA A 53 4.52 1.70 10.57
CA ALA A 53 3.44 2.46 11.16
C ALA A 53 3.72 2.99 12.58
N ASN A 54 4.79 2.51 13.23
CA ASN A 54 5.21 2.91 14.58
C ASN A 54 5.83 4.32 14.64
#